data_AF-A0A0A1YW85-F1
#
_entry.id   AF-A0A0A1YW85-F1
#
_cell.length_a   1.000
_cell.length_b   1.000
_cell.length_c   1.000
_cell.angle_alpha   90.00
_cell.angle_beta   90.00
_cell.angle_gamma   90.00
#
_symmetry.space_group_name_H-M   'P 1'
#
loop_
_entity.id
_entity.type
_entity.pdbx_description
1 polymer ?
#
loop_
_entity_poly.entity_id
_entity_poly.type
_entity_poly.pdbx_seq_one_letter_code
_entity_poly.pdbx_strand_id
1 'polypeptide(L)' 'MTIQQMLAELLSAGFSQRVIAERVGTTQPTINRAAKGADVRYVTGKAIECLYFQEKDAAGLKSAA' A
#
# COMPACT_ATOMS: atom_id res chain seq x y z
N MET A 1 11.46 -2.73 3.29
CA MET A 1 10.94 -1.74 2.33
C MET A 1 10.45 -0.53 3.07
N THR A 2 10.57 0.66 2.48
CA THR A 2 9.92 1.88 2.99
C THR A 2 8.44 1.89 2.60
N ILE A 3 7.62 2.72 3.27
CA ILE A 3 6.21 2.93 2.90
C ILE A 3 6.08 3.39 1.44
N GLN A 4 6.98 4.25 0.99
CA GLN A 4 7.03 4.71 -0.40
C GLN A 4 7.21 3.55 -1.38
N GLN A 5 8.15 2.63 -1.10
CA GLN A 5 8.41 1.46 -1.94
C GLN A 5 7.20 0.52 -1.96
N MET A 6 6.58 0.26 -0.81
CA MET A 6 5.39 -0.60 -0.73
C MET A 6 4.22 -0.02 -1.54
N LEU A 7 4.01 1.30 -1.45
CA LEU A 7 3.00 2.00 -2.26
C LEU A 7 3.31 1.91 -3.75
N ALA A 8 4.57 2.06 -4.16
CA ALA A 8 4.96 1.93 -5.57
C ALA A 8 4.64 0.52 -6.12
N GLU A 9 4.88 -0.52 -5.33
CA GLU A 9 4.55 -1.89 -5.73
C GLU A 9 3.04 -2.13 -5.79
N LEU A 10 2.27 -1.66 -4.81
CA LEU A 10 0.80 -1.74 -4.84
C LEU A 10 0.22 -1.02 -6.06
N LEU A 11 0.73 0.16 -6.39
CA LEU A 11 0.32 0.90 -7.60
C LEU A 11 0.66 0.11 -8.87
N SER A 12 1.85 -0.50 -8.93
CA SER A 12 2.28 -1.32 -10.07
C SER A 12 1.45 -2.60 -10.21
N ALA A 13 0.91 -3.11 -9.11
CA ALA A 13 -0.04 -4.23 -9.09
C ALA A 13 -1.48 -3.83 -9.50
N GLY A 14 -1.70 -2.58 -9.91
CA GLY A 14 -2.98 -2.10 -10.43
C GLY A 14 -3.91 -1.47 -9.39
N PHE A 15 -3.46 -1.30 -8.15
CA PHE A 15 -4.24 -0.58 -7.15
C PHE A 15 -4.25 0.91 -7.45
N SER A 16 -5.42 1.55 -7.31
CA SER A 16 -5.48 3.01 -7.33
C SER A 16 -5.19 3.60 -5.94
N GLN A 17 -4.67 4.83 -5.88
CA GLN A 17 -4.45 5.53 -4.60
C GLN A 17 -5.72 5.63 -3.76
N ARG A 18 -6.89 5.77 -4.40
CA ARG A 18 -8.20 5.79 -3.73
C ARG A 18 -8.50 4.45 -3.05
N VAL A 19 -8.32 3.34 -3.77
CA VAL A 19 -8.55 1.98 -3.23
C VAL A 19 -7.59 1.69 -2.08
N ILE A 20 -6.31 2.08 -2.20
CA ILE A 20 -5.35 1.93 -1.11
C ILE A 20 -5.82 2.73 0.11
N ALA A 21 -6.22 4.00 -0.08
CA ALA A 21 -6.68 4.85 1.00
C ALA A 21 -7.88 4.27 1.75
N GLU A 22 -8.87 3.74 1.02
CA GLU A 22 -10.04 3.06 1.58
C GLU A 22 -9.62 1.83 2.41
N ARG A 23 -8.73 0.99 1.87
CA ARG A 23 -8.27 -0.23 2.55
C ARG A 23 -7.44 0.03 3.81
N VAL A 24 -6.67 1.12 3.84
CA VAL A 24 -5.81 1.45 5.00
C VAL A 24 -6.45 2.47 5.95
N GLY A 25 -7.69 2.87 5.71
CA GLY A 25 -8.43 3.80 6.58
C GLY A 25 -7.85 5.23 6.58
N THR A 26 -7.45 5.74 5.42
CA THR A 26 -6.96 7.11 5.26
C THR A 26 -7.54 7.79 4.01
N THR A 27 -6.99 8.93 3.61
CA THR A 27 -7.43 9.69 2.44
C THR A 27 -6.47 9.53 1.26
N GLN A 28 -6.99 9.65 0.04
CA GLN A 28 -6.15 9.64 -1.18
C GLN A 28 -5.04 10.69 -1.14
N PRO A 29 -5.25 11.95 -0.68
CA PRO A 29 -4.15 12.91 -0.51
C PRO A 29 -3.04 12.44 0.45
N THR A 30 -3.37 11.73 1.53
CA THR A 30 -2.37 11.13 2.42
C THR A 30 -1.53 10.10 1.66
N ILE A 31 -2.16 9.21 0.89
CA ILE A 31 -1.45 8.23 0.06
C ILE A 31 -0.60 8.91 -1.00
N ASN A 32 -1.10 9.97 -1.65
CA ASN A 32 -0.36 10.72 -2.65
C ASN A 32 0.94 11.32 -2.09
N ARG A 33 0.88 11.93 -0.91
CA ARG A 33 2.07 12.47 -0.24
C ARG A 33 3.04 11.37 0.19
N ALA A 34 2.53 10.28 0.76
CA ALA A 34 3.35 9.15 1.18
C ALA A 34 4.07 8.48 -0.01
N ALA A 35 3.40 8.35 -1.15
CA ALA A 35 4.00 7.84 -2.39
C ALA A 35 5.11 8.75 -2.94
N LYS A 36 5.13 10.03 -2.55
CA LYS A 36 6.20 11.00 -2.83
C LYS A 36 7.28 11.04 -1.74
N GLY A 37 7.23 10.15 -0.75
CA GLY A 37 8.22 10.05 0.32
C GLY A 37 7.92 10.89 1.56
N ALA A 38 6.72 11.48 1.68
CA ALA A 38 6.34 12.15 2.93
C ALA A 38 6.09 11.13 4.04
N ASP A 39 6.48 11.50 5.26
CA ASP A 39 6.19 10.69 6.45
C ASP A 39 4.68 10.54 6.68
N VAL A 40 4.32 9.39 7.23
CA VAL A 40 2.96 9.06 7.64
C VAL A 40 2.92 8.75 9.13
N ARG A 41 1.75 8.88 9.74
CA ARG A 41 1.54 8.38 11.11
C ARG A 41 1.83 6.88 11.14
N TYR A 42 2.40 6.43 12.25
CA TYR A 42 2.74 5.01 12.46
C TYR A 42 1.58 4.07 12.11
N VAL A 43 0.36 4.37 12.58
CA VAL A 43 -0.83 3.56 12.31
C VAL A 43 -1.14 3.42 10.81
N THR A 44 -0.96 4.49 10.04
CA THR A 44 -1.12 4.47 8.58
C THR A 44 0.00 3.69 7.91
N GLY A 45 1.25 3.86 8.39
CA GLY A 45 2.39 3.09 7.91
C GLY A 45 2.20 1.58 8.11
N LYS A 46 1.79 1.16 9.30
CA LYS A 46 1.48 -0.25 9.61
C LYS A 46 0.33 -0.80 8.77
N ALA A 47 -0.73 -0.02 8.54
CA ALA A 47 -1.83 -0.44 7.70
C ALA A 47 -1.40 -0.64 6.23
N ILE A 48 -0.53 0.22 5.70
CA ILE A 48 0.06 0.07 4.36
C ILE A 48 0.93 -1.19 4.29
N GLU A 49 1.76 -1.42 5.30
CA GLU A 49 2.59 -2.62 5.41
C GLU A 49 1.74 -3.90 5.41
N CYS A 50 0.68 -3.94 6.21
CA CYS A 50 -0.26 -5.06 6.23
C CYS A 50 -0.90 -5.30 4.86
N LEU A 51 -1.39 -4.26 4.19
CA LEU A 51 -1.96 -4.38 2.85
C LEU A 51 -0.95 -4.92 1.84
N TYR A 52 0.29 -4.42 1.88
CA TYR A 52 1.35 -4.88 0.99
C TYR A 52 1.62 -6.39 1.14
N PHE A 53 1.78 -6.87 2.38
CA PHE A 53 2.04 -8.30 2.61
C PHE A 53 0.84 -9.18 2.26
N GLN A 54 -0.39 -8.75 2.55
CA GLN A 54 -1.59 -9.47 2.15
C GLN A 54 -1.67 -9.67 0.64
N GLU A 55 -1.37 -8.63 -0.15
CA GLU A 55 -1.39 -8.73 -1.61
C GLU A 55 -0.22 -9.56 -2.16
N LYS A 56 0.95 -9.53 -1.52
CA LYS A 56 2.07 -10.42 -1.88
C LYS A 56 1.75 -11.89 -1.63
N ASP A 57 1.15 -12.20 -0.49
CA ASP A 57 0.74 -13.56 -0.16
C ASP A 57 -0.36 -14.05 -1.11
N ALA A 58 -1.34 -13.19 -1.40
CA ALA A 58 -2.41 -13.50 -2.35
C ALA A 58 -1.90 -13.69 -3.79
N ALA A 59 -0.90 -12.92 -4.23
CA ALA A 59 -0.27 -13.09 -5.53
C ALA A 59 0.58 -14.37 -5.60
N GLY A 60 1.27 -14.71 -4.50
CA GLY A 60 2.00 -15.97 -4.37
C GLY A 60 1.10 -17.19 -4.47
N LEU A 61 -0.07 -17.15 -3.82
CA LEU A 61 -1.10 -18.21 -3.92
C LEU A 61 -1.64 -18.38 -5.34
N LYS A 62 -1.81 -17.30 -6.10
CA LYS A 62 -2.30 -17.34 -7.50
C LYS A 62 -1.24 -17.83 -8.51
N SER A 63 0.03 -17.81 -8.16
CA SER A 63 1.13 -18.24 -9.04
C SER A 63 1.54 -19.69 -8.83
N ALA A 64 1.03 -20.34 -7.77
CA ALA A 64 1.33 -21.72 -7.39
C ALA A 64 0.15 -22.70 -7.61
N ALA A 65 -0.96 -22.23 -8.18
CA ALA A 65 -2.16 -23.00 -8.54
C ALA A 65 -2.32 -23.05 -10.06
#